data_AF-A0A3B7PQA3-F1
#
_entry.id   AF-A0A3B7PQA3-F1
#
_cell.length_a   1.000
_cell.length_b   1.000
_cell.length_c   1.000
_cell.angle_alpha   90.00
_cell.angle_beta   90.00
_cell.angle_gamma   90.00
#
_symmetry.space_group_name_H-M   'P 1'
#
loop_
_entity.id
_entity.type
_entity.pdbx_description
1 polymer ?
#
loop_
_entity_poly.entity_id
_entity_poly.type
_entity_poly.pdbx_seq_one_letter_code
_entity_poly.pdbx_strand_id
1 'polypeptide(L)'
;MQQIEQGNLKKGLSNRHIQLIALGGSIGTGLFLGIAQTIKLAGPSVILGYAIAGLIAFLMMRQLGEMIVEEPVSGSFSHFAYKYWSKFAGFMSGWNYWVLNILVCMAELSAIGLYIHYWWPEIPTWVSALGFFIFINVINLLHVKLFGEMEFWLAIIKVLAIIAMIAFGSYLLASGSGGSQSNIQNLWELGGFFPNGVMGLVMAMAMIMFAFGGIELVGIAAAETDNPQKTLPKAINQIVYRVLLFYILSLVVILSLYPWNQMAQGGSPFVLIFDSLGSQTVATILNFVVLTAAVSVYNSTNYCTSRMLLGLAQQGNAPKFLSKINPRGIPVNAVMVSAFFTLLCVLINYLFPEKAFSLLMMLVVAAIVINWVVISYTHLKFKKHMIQMNAATQFPSIFYPFSNYLCIVFMCGILVIMSQTPGMHIAVLMIPVWISALLIAYFFKTRKISANQLVSKDKIRSIPKA
;
A
#
# COMPACT_ATOMS: atom_id res chain seq x y z
N MET A 1 13.92 13.96 26.95
CA MET A 1 12.93 12.91 26.64
C MET A 1 13.69 11.77 26.00
N GLN A 2 13.65 10.58 26.60
CA GLN A 2 14.48 9.42 26.25
C GLN A 2 14.43 9.11 24.75
N GLN A 3 15.58 9.13 24.08
CA GLN A 3 15.79 8.35 22.87
C GLN A 3 15.33 6.93 23.18
N ILE A 4 14.26 6.48 22.54
CA ILE A 4 13.90 5.06 22.56
C ILE A 4 15.00 4.38 21.76
N GLU A 5 16.04 3.91 22.45
CA GLU A 5 17.00 2.99 21.89
C GLU A 5 16.21 1.88 21.21
N GLN A 6 16.37 1.75 19.89
CA GLN A 6 16.01 0.55 19.15
C GLN A 6 16.89 -0.58 19.69
N GLY A 7 16.54 -1.10 20.86
CA GLY A 7 17.20 -2.25 21.44
C GLY A 7 17.09 -3.43 20.47
N ASN A 8 18.23 -3.80 19.89
CA ASN A 8 18.50 -5.09 19.24
C ASN A 8 17.88 -5.40 17.86
N LEU A 9 17.35 -4.44 17.10
CA LEU A 9 17.07 -4.69 15.67
C LEU A 9 18.39 -4.57 14.87
N LYS A 10 18.90 -5.69 14.35
CA LYS A 10 20.10 -5.66 13.50
C LYS A 10 19.82 -4.86 12.22
N LYS A 11 20.55 -3.75 12.03
CA LYS A 11 20.58 -2.99 10.77
C LYS A 11 21.17 -3.89 9.68
N GLY A 12 20.33 -4.41 8.79
CA GLY A 12 20.71 -5.45 7.81
C GLY A 12 20.37 -5.13 6.36
N LEU A 13 19.73 -3.99 6.08
CA LEU A 13 19.32 -3.57 4.74
C LEU A 13 20.26 -2.48 4.22
N SER A 14 20.78 -2.67 3.01
CA SER A 14 21.61 -1.68 2.33
C SER A 14 20.73 -0.66 1.58
N ASN A 15 21.30 0.49 1.18
CA ASN A 15 20.58 1.51 0.40
C ASN A 15 19.92 0.96 -0.88
N ARG A 16 20.55 -0.03 -1.53
CA ARG A 16 19.97 -0.71 -2.71
C ARG A 16 18.70 -1.49 -2.34
N HIS A 17 18.69 -2.19 -1.19
CA HIS A 17 17.52 -2.93 -0.74
C HIS A 17 16.38 -1.96 -0.44
N ILE A 18 16.68 -0.81 0.18
CA ILE A 18 15.68 0.19 0.53
C ILE A 18 15.00 0.79 -0.70
N GLN A 19 15.76 1.16 -1.73
CA GLN A 19 15.20 1.69 -2.99
C GLN A 19 14.36 0.66 -3.73
N LEU A 20 14.74 -0.62 -3.67
CA LEU A 20 14.03 -1.69 -4.35
C LEU A 20 12.82 -2.21 -3.58
N ILE A 21 12.84 -2.21 -2.24
CA ILE A 21 11.64 -2.42 -1.40
C ILE A 21 10.62 -1.32 -1.72
N ALA A 22 11.09 -0.07 -1.81
CA ALA A 22 10.28 1.08 -2.14
C ALA A 22 9.62 0.98 -3.53
N LEU A 23 10.37 0.58 -4.56
CA LEU A 23 9.82 0.33 -5.91
C LEU A 23 8.94 -0.92 -5.96
N GLY A 24 9.40 -2.02 -5.35
CA GLY A 24 8.75 -3.32 -5.33
C GLY A 24 7.42 -3.32 -4.59
N GLY A 25 7.33 -2.59 -3.48
CA GLY A 25 6.09 -2.39 -2.72
C GLY A 25 5.11 -1.41 -3.37
N SER A 26 5.57 -0.57 -4.29
CA SER A 26 4.71 0.39 -5.02
C SER A 26 4.11 -0.19 -6.31
N ILE A 27 4.70 -1.25 -6.87
CA ILE A 27 4.26 -1.90 -8.11
C ILE A 27 3.76 -3.31 -7.77
N GLY A 28 2.43 -3.47 -7.78
CA GLY A 28 1.76 -4.68 -7.30
C GLY A 28 0.49 -5.04 -8.07
N THR A 29 -0.36 -5.84 -7.42
CA THR A 29 -1.61 -6.35 -8.00
C THR A 29 -2.59 -5.26 -8.41
N GLY A 30 -2.48 -4.06 -7.84
CA GLY A 30 -3.35 -2.95 -8.22
C GLY A 30 -3.21 -2.53 -9.69
N LEU A 31 -1.97 -2.51 -10.22
CA LEU A 31 -1.75 -2.27 -11.65
C LEU A 31 -2.18 -3.48 -12.49
N PHE A 32 -1.77 -4.68 -12.08
CA PHE A 32 -1.87 -5.83 -12.97
C PHE A 32 -3.23 -6.52 -12.95
N LEU A 33 -3.92 -6.57 -11.82
CA LEU A 33 -5.20 -7.27 -11.65
C LEU A 33 -6.35 -6.30 -11.39
N GLY A 34 -6.13 -5.30 -10.53
CA GLY A 34 -7.16 -4.30 -10.19
C GLY A 34 -7.58 -3.40 -11.36
N ILE A 35 -6.78 -3.35 -12.43
CA ILE A 35 -7.05 -2.48 -13.56
C ILE A 35 -8.19 -2.99 -14.47
N ALA A 36 -8.52 -4.28 -14.46
CA ALA A 36 -9.53 -4.86 -15.36
C ALA A 36 -10.88 -4.15 -15.20
N GLN A 37 -11.33 -4.02 -13.96
CA GLN A 37 -12.59 -3.35 -13.63
C GLN A 37 -12.48 -1.83 -13.86
N THR A 38 -11.30 -1.25 -13.65
CA THR A 38 -11.03 0.16 -13.88
C THR A 38 -11.14 0.52 -15.37
N ILE A 39 -10.55 -0.29 -16.26
CA ILE A 39 -10.64 -0.14 -17.72
C ILE A 39 -12.09 -0.29 -18.17
N LYS A 40 -12.84 -1.24 -17.61
CA LYS A 40 -14.27 -1.38 -17.94
C LYS A 40 -15.09 -0.13 -17.62
N LEU A 41 -14.80 0.53 -16.50
CA LEU A 41 -15.53 1.74 -16.08
C LEU A 41 -15.06 3.01 -16.80
N ALA A 42 -13.76 3.21 -16.97
CA ALA A 42 -13.20 4.45 -17.51
C ALA A 42 -12.91 4.38 -19.03
N GLY A 43 -12.76 3.18 -19.60
CA GLY A 43 -12.17 3.00 -20.92
C GLY A 43 -10.76 3.59 -21.00
N PRO A 44 -10.37 4.19 -22.13
CA PRO A 44 -9.05 4.81 -22.31
C PRO A 44 -8.74 5.94 -21.32
N SER A 45 -9.77 6.64 -20.81
CA SER A 45 -9.61 7.69 -19.80
C SER A 45 -8.97 7.22 -18.49
N VAL A 46 -8.87 5.91 -18.25
CA VAL A 46 -8.10 5.33 -17.14
C VAL A 46 -6.67 5.87 -17.08
N ILE A 47 -6.05 6.16 -18.23
CA ILE A 47 -4.69 6.74 -18.31
C ILE A 47 -4.65 8.08 -17.56
N LEU A 48 -5.65 8.93 -17.78
CA LEU A 48 -5.78 10.21 -17.08
C LEU A 48 -6.07 10.00 -15.59
N GLY A 49 -6.90 9.03 -15.24
CA GLY A 49 -7.19 8.69 -13.84
C GLY A 49 -5.94 8.30 -13.05
N TYR A 50 -5.09 7.47 -13.66
CA TYR A 50 -3.79 7.10 -13.08
C TYR A 50 -2.83 8.31 -12.97
N ALA A 51 -2.83 9.21 -13.96
CA ALA A 51 -2.05 10.45 -13.89
C ALA A 51 -2.51 11.36 -12.74
N ILE A 52 -3.82 11.53 -12.55
CA ILE A 52 -4.41 12.34 -11.46
C ILE A 52 -4.11 11.69 -10.11
N ALA A 53 -4.41 10.40 -9.95
CA ALA A 53 -4.13 9.69 -8.71
C ALA A 53 -2.63 9.70 -8.35
N GLY A 54 -1.76 9.54 -9.34
CA GLY A 54 -0.32 9.64 -9.19
C GLY A 54 0.16 11.03 -8.78
N LEU A 55 -0.47 12.09 -9.28
CA LEU A 55 -0.19 13.46 -8.83
C LEU A 55 -0.58 13.64 -7.35
N ILE A 56 -1.75 13.16 -6.94
CA ILE A 56 -2.18 13.24 -5.54
C ILE A 56 -1.25 12.41 -4.63
N ALA A 57 -0.88 11.21 -5.07
CA ALA A 57 0.10 10.35 -4.40
C ALA A 57 1.45 11.06 -4.23
N PHE A 58 1.93 11.75 -5.28
CA PHE A 58 3.15 12.55 -5.24
C PHE A 58 3.09 13.68 -4.22
N LEU A 59 1.99 14.46 -4.22
CA LEU A 59 1.80 15.56 -3.28
C LEU A 59 1.75 15.06 -1.83
N MET A 60 1.02 13.97 -1.56
CA MET A 60 0.97 13.33 -0.25
C MET A 60 2.37 12.86 0.18
N MET A 61 3.11 12.25 -0.74
CA MET A 61 4.49 11.84 -0.49
C MET A 61 5.43 13.00 -0.17
N ARG A 62 5.27 14.14 -0.84
CA ARG A 62 6.02 15.36 -0.51
C ARG A 62 5.69 15.87 0.89
N GLN A 63 4.43 15.82 1.31
CA GLN A 63 4.00 16.21 2.67
C GLN A 63 4.61 15.28 3.73
N LEU A 64 4.56 13.97 3.50
CA LEU A 64 5.16 12.98 4.40
C LEU A 64 6.69 13.13 4.44
N GLY A 65 7.31 13.31 3.27
CA GLY A 65 8.74 13.51 3.12
C GLY A 65 9.26 14.70 3.90
N GLU A 66 8.57 15.85 3.84
CA GLU A 66 8.95 17.05 4.59
C GLU A 66 9.05 16.75 6.10
N MET A 67 8.07 16.03 6.67
CA MET A 67 8.09 15.67 8.09
C MET A 67 9.23 14.71 8.44
N ILE A 68 9.46 13.67 7.62
CA ILE A 68 10.50 12.66 7.88
C ILE A 68 11.91 13.21 7.70
N VAL A 69 12.15 14.12 6.74
CA VAL A 69 13.46 14.75 6.56
C VAL A 69 13.84 15.56 7.80
N GLU A 70 12.88 16.30 8.37
CA GLU A 70 13.12 17.13 9.56
C GLU A 70 13.27 16.31 10.83
N GLU A 71 12.44 15.28 11.00
CA GLU A 71 12.51 14.40 12.15
C GLU A 71 12.60 12.94 11.69
N PRO A 72 13.82 12.44 11.39
CA PRO A 72 14.03 11.07 10.96
C PRO A 72 13.84 10.11 12.14
N VAL A 73 12.59 9.78 12.41
CA VAL A 73 12.19 8.80 13.41
C VAL A 73 11.66 7.55 12.73
N SER A 74 12.08 6.37 13.17
CA SER A 74 11.59 5.09 12.65
C SER A 74 10.16 4.75 13.14
N GLY A 75 9.46 5.70 13.72
CA GLY A 75 8.02 5.63 13.95
C GLY A 75 7.33 6.28 12.76
N SER A 76 6.67 5.46 11.93
CA SER A 76 5.79 5.86 10.83
C SER A 76 4.92 7.08 11.16
N PHE A 77 4.29 7.73 10.17
CA PHE A 77 3.43 8.92 10.29
C PHE A 77 2.47 8.98 11.51
N SER A 78 2.10 7.84 12.10
CA SER A 78 1.55 7.74 13.46
C SER A 78 2.29 8.57 14.54
N HIS A 79 3.62 8.64 14.50
CA HIS A 79 4.45 9.44 15.40
C HIS A 79 4.19 10.93 15.18
N PHE A 80 4.19 11.37 13.92
CA PHE A 80 3.87 12.76 13.57
C PHE A 80 2.46 13.13 14.03
N ALA A 81 1.48 12.26 13.80
CA ALA A 81 0.11 12.47 14.26
C ALA A 81 0.04 12.55 15.79
N TYR A 82 0.79 11.71 16.51
CA TYR A 82 0.88 11.75 17.97
C TYR A 82 1.45 13.08 18.49
N LYS A 83 2.51 13.59 17.84
CA LYS A 83 3.26 14.78 18.25
C LYS A 83 2.56 16.09 17.87
N TYR A 84 2.09 16.21 16.63
CA TYR A 84 1.60 17.47 16.07
C TYR A 84 0.08 17.62 16.09
N TRP A 85 -0.67 16.52 16.09
CA TRP A 85 -2.12 16.57 16.09
C TRP A 85 -2.72 16.22 17.44
N SER A 86 -2.62 14.96 17.88
CA SER A 86 -3.07 14.54 19.22
C SER A 86 -2.62 13.10 19.52
N LYS A 87 -2.60 12.75 20.81
CA LYS A 87 -2.33 11.38 21.26
C LYS A 87 -3.28 10.34 20.65
N PHE A 88 -4.56 10.69 20.51
CA PHE A 88 -5.55 9.84 19.87
C PHE A 88 -5.29 9.70 18.37
N ALA A 89 -4.98 10.79 17.67
CA ALA A 89 -4.66 10.75 16.24
C ALA A 89 -3.48 9.83 15.95
N GLY A 90 -2.42 9.87 16.78
CA GLY A 90 -1.31 8.94 16.67
C GLY A 90 -1.69 7.48 16.89
N PHE A 91 -2.50 7.20 17.93
CA PHE A 91 -3.01 5.86 18.21
C PHE A 91 -3.87 5.31 17.04
N MET A 92 -4.85 6.10 16.59
CA MET A 92 -5.74 5.75 15.49
C MET A 92 -4.94 5.51 14.20
N SER A 93 -4.02 6.42 13.88
CA SER A 93 -3.18 6.34 12.69
C SER A 93 -2.36 5.06 12.64
N GLY A 94 -1.71 4.69 13.75
CA GLY A 94 -0.91 3.48 13.79
C GLY A 94 -1.73 2.18 13.69
N TRP A 95 -2.88 2.11 14.37
CA TRP A 95 -3.78 0.95 14.25
C TRP A 95 -4.44 0.85 12.87
N ASN A 96 -4.86 1.99 12.30
CA ASN A 96 -5.38 2.04 10.93
C ASN A 96 -4.33 1.54 9.93
N TYR A 97 -3.08 1.97 10.06
CA TYR A 97 -2.02 1.52 9.17
C TYR A 97 -1.70 0.03 9.36
N TRP A 98 -1.70 -0.47 10.59
CA TRP A 98 -1.54 -1.91 10.81
C TRP A 98 -2.66 -2.72 10.13
N VAL A 99 -3.93 -2.33 10.30
CA VAL A 99 -5.07 -2.97 9.62
C VAL A 99 -4.98 -2.84 8.10
N LEU A 100 -4.61 -1.65 7.59
CA LEU A 100 -4.40 -1.43 6.16
C LEU A 100 -3.40 -2.45 5.59
N ASN A 101 -2.25 -2.61 6.25
CA ASN A 101 -1.25 -3.58 5.80
C ASN A 101 -1.76 -5.02 5.89
N ILE A 102 -2.54 -5.39 6.91
CA ILE A 102 -3.18 -6.71 6.97
C ILE A 102 -4.12 -6.90 5.79
N LEU A 103 -4.98 -5.93 5.47
CA LEU A 103 -5.91 -5.99 4.35
C LEU A 103 -5.18 -6.10 3.01
N VAL A 104 -4.07 -5.37 2.83
CA VAL A 104 -3.19 -5.50 1.65
C VAL A 104 -2.63 -6.92 1.56
N CYS A 105 -2.07 -7.47 2.64
CA CYS A 105 -1.61 -8.86 2.67
C CYS A 105 -2.71 -9.86 2.24
N MET A 106 -3.94 -9.65 2.70
CA MET A 106 -5.07 -10.49 2.31
C MET A 106 -5.39 -10.34 0.81
N ALA A 107 -5.43 -9.11 0.29
CA ALA A 107 -5.71 -8.84 -1.11
C ALA A 107 -4.66 -9.49 -2.03
N GLU A 108 -3.38 -9.37 -1.67
CA GLU A 108 -2.26 -9.97 -2.40
C GLU A 108 -2.33 -11.51 -2.39
N LEU A 109 -2.67 -12.14 -1.26
CA LEU A 109 -2.89 -13.59 -1.19
C LEU A 109 -4.05 -14.06 -2.07
N SER A 110 -5.12 -13.26 -2.15
CA SER A 110 -6.26 -13.56 -3.03
C SER A 110 -5.85 -13.48 -4.50
N ALA A 111 -5.03 -12.47 -4.86
CA ALA A 111 -4.50 -12.32 -6.20
C ALA A 111 -3.55 -13.46 -6.59
N ILE A 112 -2.67 -13.90 -5.68
CA ILE A 112 -1.83 -15.09 -5.86
C ILE A 112 -2.69 -16.31 -6.20
N GLY A 113 -3.82 -16.48 -5.51
CA GLY A 113 -4.79 -17.53 -5.82
C GLY A 113 -5.27 -17.49 -7.27
N LEU A 114 -5.62 -16.31 -7.77
CA LEU A 114 -6.07 -16.10 -9.15
C LEU A 114 -4.97 -16.36 -10.19
N TYR A 115 -3.72 -15.95 -9.91
CA TYR A 115 -2.61 -16.20 -10.83
C TYR A 115 -2.22 -17.67 -10.93
N ILE A 116 -2.30 -18.43 -9.83
CA ILE A 116 -2.08 -19.88 -9.85
C ILE A 116 -3.24 -20.58 -10.58
N HIS A 117 -4.47 -20.12 -10.35
CA HIS A 117 -5.66 -20.66 -11.02
C HIS A 117 -5.63 -20.47 -12.55
N TYR A 118 -4.95 -19.44 -13.06
CA TYR A 118 -4.73 -19.26 -14.51
C TYR A 118 -4.00 -20.45 -15.14
N TRP A 119 -2.97 -21.01 -14.48
CA TRP A 119 -2.26 -22.19 -14.99
C TRP A 119 -2.93 -23.51 -14.63
N TRP A 120 -3.45 -23.59 -13.41
CA TRP A 120 -4.07 -24.79 -12.87
C TRP A 120 -5.47 -24.47 -12.32
N PRO A 121 -6.50 -24.42 -13.19
CA PRO A 121 -7.87 -24.13 -12.78
C PRO A 121 -8.44 -25.16 -11.78
N GLU A 122 -7.91 -26.38 -11.82
CA GLU A 122 -8.23 -27.47 -10.88
C GLU A 122 -7.88 -27.13 -9.42
N ILE A 123 -6.93 -26.20 -9.19
CA ILE A 123 -6.51 -25.80 -7.85
C ILE A 123 -7.42 -24.66 -7.37
N PRO A 124 -8.17 -24.85 -6.27
CA PRO A 124 -8.97 -23.78 -5.70
C PRO A 124 -8.09 -22.64 -5.20
N THR A 125 -8.53 -21.39 -5.41
CA THR A 125 -7.77 -20.18 -5.07
C THR A 125 -7.32 -20.13 -3.60
N TRP A 126 -8.15 -20.63 -2.68
CA TRP A 126 -7.85 -20.68 -1.24
C TRP A 126 -6.68 -21.61 -0.89
N VAL A 127 -6.49 -22.71 -1.63
CA VAL A 127 -5.38 -23.67 -1.40
C VAL A 127 -4.06 -23.00 -1.74
N SER A 128 -4.01 -22.35 -2.90
CA SER A 128 -2.87 -21.56 -3.36
C SER A 128 -2.55 -20.43 -2.37
N ALA A 129 -3.58 -19.68 -1.94
CA ALA A 129 -3.43 -18.62 -0.94
C ALA A 129 -2.85 -19.16 0.38
N LEU A 130 -3.34 -20.32 0.87
CA LEU A 130 -2.82 -20.96 2.08
C LEU A 130 -1.37 -21.42 1.93
N GLY A 131 -1.02 -22.02 0.79
CA GLY A 131 0.36 -22.46 0.51
C GLY A 131 1.36 -21.31 0.55
N PHE A 132 1.05 -20.21 -0.15
CA PHE A 132 1.90 -19.02 -0.15
C PHE A 132 1.91 -18.28 1.20
N PHE A 133 0.78 -18.27 1.92
CA PHE A 133 0.72 -17.76 3.30
C PHE A 133 1.71 -18.50 4.20
N ILE A 134 1.71 -19.84 4.19
CA ILE A 134 2.62 -20.65 5.01
C ILE A 134 4.07 -20.37 4.58
N PHE A 135 4.34 -20.43 3.28
CA PHE A 135 5.68 -20.25 2.73
C PHE A 135 6.33 -18.93 3.16
N ILE A 136 5.61 -17.81 3.00
CA ILE A 136 6.15 -16.47 3.29
C ILE A 136 6.27 -16.21 4.79
N ASN A 137 5.31 -16.68 5.60
CA ASN A 137 5.44 -16.55 7.05
C ASN A 137 6.61 -17.37 7.61
N VAL A 138 6.84 -18.57 7.06
CA VAL A 138 8.03 -19.37 7.43
C VAL A 138 9.31 -18.61 7.10
N ILE A 139 9.42 -18.05 5.89
CA ILE A 139 10.61 -17.27 5.51
C ILE A 139 10.83 -16.06 6.44
N ASN A 140 9.76 -15.34 6.77
CA ASN A 140 9.82 -14.18 7.65
C ASN A 140 10.23 -14.52 9.10
N LEU A 141 10.07 -15.78 9.52
CA LEU A 141 10.53 -16.26 10.83
C LEU A 141 11.99 -16.76 10.83
N LEU A 142 12.61 -16.97 9.66
CA LEU A 142 13.96 -17.51 9.55
C LEU A 142 15.05 -16.44 9.67
N HIS A 143 15.12 -15.47 8.74
CA HIS A 143 16.20 -14.49 8.72
C HIS A 143 15.90 -13.20 7.92
N VAL A 144 16.07 -12.03 8.55
CA VAL A 144 15.78 -10.70 7.96
C VAL A 144 16.65 -10.37 6.73
N LYS A 145 17.87 -10.91 6.62
CA LYS A 145 18.68 -10.73 5.39
C LYS A 145 18.11 -11.47 4.18
N LEU A 146 17.49 -12.64 4.38
CA LEU A 146 16.90 -13.42 3.30
C LEU A 146 15.73 -12.64 2.67
N PHE A 147 14.95 -11.94 3.50
CA PHE A 147 13.91 -11.01 3.06
C PHE A 147 14.45 -9.95 2.08
N GLY A 148 15.52 -9.25 2.45
CA GLY A 148 16.06 -8.14 1.63
C GLY A 148 16.63 -8.59 0.29
N GLU A 149 17.30 -9.75 0.25
CA GLU A 149 17.84 -10.31 -1.00
C GLU A 149 16.73 -10.88 -1.91
N MET A 150 15.72 -11.55 -1.36
CA MET A 150 14.56 -11.98 -2.16
C MET A 150 13.84 -10.78 -2.79
N GLU A 151 13.59 -9.74 -1.99
CA GLU A 151 12.90 -8.55 -2.46
C GLU A 151 13.70 -7.82 -3.55
N PHE A 152 15.03 -7.79 -3.43
CA PHE A 152 15.92 -7.27 -4.47
C PHE A 152 15.68 -7.96 -5.82
N TRP A 153 15.69 -9.30 -5.84
CA TRP A 153 15.49 -10.07 -7.08
C TRP A 153 14.06 -9.94 -7.62
N LEU A 154 13.05 -10.01 -6.74
CA LEU A 154 11.65 -9.88 -7.13
C LEU A 154 11.35 -8.49 -7.72
N ALA A 155 11.92 -7.42 -7.16
CA ALA A 155 11.76 -6.07 -7.70
C ALA A 155 12.40 -5.91 -9.09
N ILE A 156 13.57 -6.51 -9.34
CA ILE A 156 14.22 -6.48 -10.65
C ILE A 156 13.37 -7.18 -11.71
N ILE A 157 12.85 -8.36 -11.40
CA ILE A 157 11.98 -9.12 -12.32
C ILE A 157 10.78 -8.27 -12.75
N LYS A 158 10.11 -7.59 -11.81
CA LYS A 158 8.96 -6.71 -12.10
C LYS A 158 9.31 -5.57 -13.05
N VAL A 159 10.39 -4.84 -12.75
CA VAL A 159 10.78 -3.66 -13.53
C VAL A 159 11.19 -4.07 -14.95
N LEU A 160 11.99 -5.13 -15.08
CA LEU A 160 12.39 -5.65 -16.39
C LEU A 160 11.19 -6.12 -17.20
N ALA A 161 10.22 -6.79 -16.57
CA ALA A 161 9.05 -7.26 -17.26
C ALA A 161 8.14 -6.13 -17.76
N ILE A 162 7.96 -5.07 -16.97
CA ILE A 162 7.20 -3.89 -17.42
C ILE A 162 7.89 -3.24 -18.62
N ILE A 163 9.22 -3.06 -18.56
CA ILE A 163 9.99 -2.49 -19.68
C ILE A 163 9.88 -3.39 -20.91
N ALA A 164 10.07 -4.69 -20.75
CA ALA A 164 9.99 -5.66 -21.84
C ALA A 164 8.61 -5.68 -22.48
N MET A 165 7.54 -5.63 -21.68
CA MET A 165 6.18 -5.57 -22.18
C MET A 165 5.88 -4.26 -22.91
N ILE A 166 6.31 -3.11 -22.39
CA ILE A 166 6.14 -1.82 -23.07
C ILE A 166 6.89 -1.86 -24.42
N ALA A 167 8.12 -2.35 -24.43
CA ALA A 167 8.94 -2.44 -25.64
C ALA A 167 8.33 -3.41 -26.67
N PHE A 168 7.95 -4.61 -26.23
CA PHE A 168 7.36 -5.64 -27.09
C PHE A 168 6.00 -5.21 -27.63
N GLY A 169 5.12 -4.67 -26.79
CA GLY A 169 3.82 -4.17 -27.22
C GLY A 169 3.96 -2.99 -28.19
N SER A 170 4.90 -2.08 -27.96
CA SER A 170 5.21 -1.00 -28.91
C SER A 170 5.74 -1.54 -30.24
N TYR A 171 6.57 -2.59 -30.21
CA TYR A 171 7.03 -3.27 -31.41
C TYR A 171 5.86 -3.91 -32.20
N LEU A 172 4.93 -4.60 -31.52
CA LEU A 172 3.76 -5.19 -32.17
C LEU A 172 2.88 -4.12 -32.86
N LEU A 173 2.70 -2.96 -32.23
CA LEU A 173 1.99 -1.82 -32.80
C LEU A 173 2.71 -1.22 -34.00
N ALA A 174 4.03 -1.00 -33.90
CA ALA A 174 4.82 -0.39 -34.96
C ALA A 174 5.03 -1.30 -36.18
N SER A 175 5.13 -2.61 -35.96
CA SER A 175 5.32 -3.61 -37.03
C SER A 175 4.01 -4.08 -37.67
N GLY A 176 2.85 -3.77 -37.06
CA GLY A 176 1.56 -4.31 -37.49
C GLY A 176 1.37 -5.81 -37.23
N SER A 177 2.29 -6.43 -36.48
CA SER A 177 2.26 -7.87 -36.17
C SER A 177 1.38 -8.23 -34.97
N GLY A 178 0.80 -7.23 -34.28
CA GLY A 178 -0.11 -7.43 -33.15
C GLY A 178 -1.52 -7.93 -33.53
N GLY A 179 -1.77 -8.30 -34.78
CA GLY A 179 -3.09 -8.68 -35.28
C GLY A 179 -3.98 -7.48 -35.64
N SER A 180 -5.12 -7.75 -36.29
CA SER A 180 -6.01 -6.72 -36.85
C SER A 180 -6.65 -5.82 -35.79
N GLN A 181 -6.71 -6.27 -34.54
CA GLN A 181 -7.25 -5.52 -33.42
C GLN A 181 -6.23 -4.59 -32.77
N SER A 182 -4.92 -4.75 -33.03
CA SER A 182 -3.86 -3.92 -32.45
C SER A 182 -3.72 -2.61 -33.23
N ASN A 183 -4.23 -1.51 -32.68
CA ASN A 183 -4.15 -0.20 -33.29
C ASN A 183 -4.15 0.89 -32.21
N ILE A 184 -3.25 1.88 -32.33
CA ILE A 184 -3.20 3.04 -31.42
C ILE A 184 -4.53 3.79 -31.38
N GLN A 185 -5.31 3.71 -32.45
CA GLN A 185 -6.64 4.30 -32.54
C GLN A 185 -7.65 3.70 -31.56
N ASN A 186 -7.41 2.51 -31.00
CA ASN A 186 -8.24 1.94 -29.93
C ASN A 186 -8.39 2.85 -28.70
N LEU A 187 -7.46 3.80 -28.51
CA LEU A 187 -7.54 4.82 -27.46
C LEU A 187 -8.66 5.84 -27.66
N TRP A 188 -9.26 5.94 -28.85
CA TRP A 188 -10.33 6.91 -29.14
C TRP A 188 -11.41 6.44 -30.13
N GLU A 189 -11.21 5.38 -30.90
CA GLU A 189 -12.21 4.92 -31.88
C GLU A 189 -13.41 4.22 -31.24
N LEU A 190 -13.20 3.61 -30.06
CA LEU A 190 -14.23 2.85 -29.35
C LEU A 190 -15.03 3.74 -28.38
N GLY A 191 -15.63 4.80 -28.92
CA GLY A 191 -16.45 5.76 -28.15
C GLY A 191 -15.71 6.99 -27.63
N GLY A 192 -14.53 7.31 -28.18
CA GLY A 192 -13.69 8.42 -27.74
C GLY A 192 -12.79 8.07 -26.56
N PHE A 193 -12.05 9.05 -26.05
CA PHE A 193 -11.19 8.87 -24.88
C PHE A 193 -12.02 8.65 -23.59
N PHE A 194 -13.24 9.21 -23.53
CA PHE A 194 -14.20 9.06 -22.42
C PHE A 194 -15.45 8.29 -22.88
N PRO A 195 -15.36 6.98 -23.17
CA PRO A 195 -16.48 6.23 -23.73
C PRO A 195 -17.66 6.10 -22.77
N ASN A 196 -17.40 6.07 -21.46
CA ASN A 196 -18.42 6.07 -20.41
C ASN A 196 -18.62 7.47 -19.79
N GLY A 197 -18.19 8.52 -20.49
CA GLY A 197 -18.18 9.89 -20.00
C GLY A 197 -17.21 10.13 -18.84
N VAL A 198 -17.17 11.38 -18.35
CA VAL A 198 -16.33 11.77 -17.20
C VAL A 198 -16.74 11.03 -15.93
N MET A 199 -18.03 10.71 -15.79
CA MET A 199 -18.52 9.96 -14.63
C MET A 199 -17.94 8.55 -14.55
N GLY A 200 -17.73 7.87 -15.69
CA GLY A 200 -17.06 6.58 -15.73
C GLY A 200 -15.64 6.65 -15.15
N LEU A 201 -14.88 7.70 -15.51
CA LEU A 201 -13.56 7.96 -14.92
C LEU A 201 -13.65 8.22 -13.42
N VAL A 202 -14.57 9.10 -13.00
CA VAL A 202 -14.77 9.46 -11.60
C VAL A 202 -15.08 8.22 -10.76
N MET A 203 -15.98 7.35 -11.22
CA MET A 203 -16.31 6.09 -10.53
C MET A 203 -15.13 5.10 -10.49
N ALA A 204 -14.25 5.13 -11.50
CA ALA A 204 -13.06 4.30 -11.54
C ALA A 204 -11.95 4.76 -10.57
N MET A 205 -11.96 6.03 -10.14
CA MET A 205 -10.91 6.60 -9.28
C MET A 205 -10.72 5.83 -7.97
N ALA A 206 -11.80 5.30 -7.37
CA ALA A 206 -11.70 4.51 -6.14
C ALA A 206 -10.85 3.24 -6.33
N MET A 207 -10.96 2.56 -7.47
CA MET A 207 -10.14 1.39 -7.78
C MET A 207 -8.71 1.77 -8.17
N ILE A 208 -8.53 2.89 -8.88
CA ILE A 208 -7.19 3.41 -9.21
C ILE A 208 -6.40 3.68 -7.93
N MET A 209 -7.05 4.19 -6.87
CA MET A 209 -6.41 4.45 -5.59
C MET A 209 -5.77 3.21 -4.96
N PHE A 210 -6.31 2.01 -5.20
CA PHE A 210 -5.69 0.77 -4.72
C PHE A 210 -4.30 0.56 -5.32
N ALA A 211 -4.08 0.91 -6.60
CA ALA A 211 -2.80 0.75 -7.29
C ALA A 211 -1.68 1.67 -6.77
N PHE A 212 -2.02 2.69 -6.00
CA PHE A 212 -1.08 3.59 -5.33
C PHE A 212 -0.93 3.31 -3.83
N GLY A 213 -1.63 2.30 -3.30
CA GLY A 213 -1.40 1.83 -1.94
C GLY A 213 0.02 1.25 -1.80
N GLY A 214 0.67 1.50 -0.67
CA GLY A 214 2.00 0.94 -0.38
C GLY A 214 3.16 1.86 -0.74
N ILE A 215 2.91 2.97 -1.44
CA ILE A 215 3.94 4.00 -1.66
C ILE A 215 4.50 4.48 -0.32
N GLU A 216 3.72 4.53 0.77
CA GLU A 216 4.13 4.97 2.11
C GLU A 216 5.31 4.17 2.68
N LEU A 217 5.51 2.95 2.21
CA LEU A 217 6.65 2.10 2.57
C LEU A 217 7.98 2.77 2.22
N VAL A 218 8.02 3.60 1.17
CA VAL A 218 9.19 4.39 0.79
C VAL A 218 9.63 5.28 1.94
N GLY A 219 8.69 5.97 2.59
CA GLY A 219 8.98 6.88 3.71
C GLY A 219 9.53 6.12 4.93
N ILE A 220 8.96 4.95 5.22
CA ILE A 220 9.41 4.11 6.36
C ILE A 220 10.80 3.54 6.09
N ALA A 221 11.01 2.95 4.92
CA ALA A 221 12.29 2.31 4.58
C ALA A 221 13.43 3.34 4.46
N ALA A 222 13.15 4.53 3.91
CA ALA A 222 14.15 5.58 3.78
C ALA A 222 14.52 6.24 5.12
N ALA A 223 13.64 6.21 6.12
CA ALA A 223 13.96 6.61 7.49
C ALA A 223 14.96 5.65 8.19
N GLU A 224 15.17 4.44 7.66
CA GLU A 224 16.18 3.48 8.14
C GLU A 224 17.56 3.64 7.45
N THR A 225 17.75 4.65 6.59
CA THR A 225 19.01 4.90 5.86
C THR A 225 20.02 5.71 6.68
N ASP A 226 21.32 5.57 6.36
CA ASP A 226 22.41 6.28 7.05
C ASP A 226 22.37 7.81 6.85
N ASN A 227 21.71 8.30 5.79
CA ASN A 227 21.55 9.73 5.52
C ASN A 227 20.14 10.04 4.97
N PRO A 228 19.12 10.08 5.84
CA PRO A 228 17.74 10.31 5.43
C PRO A 228 17.55 11.66 4.73
N GLN A 229 18.27 12.71 5.17
CA GLN A 229 18.16 14.06 4.63
C GLN A 229 18.49 14.16 3.14
N LYS A 230 19.45 13.36 2.65
CA LYS A 230 19.80 13.33 1.21
C LYS A 230 19.08 12.23 0.45
N THR A 231 18.87 11.08 1.08
CA THR A 231 18.32 9.89 0.41
C THR A 231 16.81 10.01 0.21
N LEU A 232 16.08 10.53 1.21
CA LEU A 232 14.63 10.59 1.18
C LEU A 232 14.08 11.54 0.09
N PRO A 233 14.58 12.79 -0.07
CA PRO A 233 14.15 13.65 -1.18
C PRO A 233 14.30 13.01 -2.57
N LYS A 234 15.43 12.33 -2.78
CA LYS A 234 15.73 11.66 -4.05
C LYS A 234 14.78 10.48 -4.26
N ALA A 235 14.60 9.64 -3.24
CA ALA A 235 13.71 8.48 -3.30
C ALA A 235 12.27 8.90 -3.61
N ILE A 236 11.72 9.86 -2.85
CA ILE A 236 10.35 10.35 -3.04
C ILE A 236 10.14 10.90 -4.45
N ASN A 237 11.03 11.78 -4.91
CA ASN A 237 10.86 12.37 -6.23
C ASN A 237 11.05 11.31 -7.31
N GLN A 238 12.07 10.46 -7.22
CA GLN A 238 12.42 9.52 -8.28
C GLN A 238 11.45 8.36 -8.43
N ILE A 239 11.02 7.78 -7.32
CA ILE A 239 10.17 6.59 -7.34
C ILE A 239 8.80 6.95 -7.90
N VAL A 240 8.21 8.04 -7.43
CA VAL A 240 6.85 8.40 -7.82
C VAL A 240 6.76 8.72 -9.31
N TYR A 241 7.69 9.49 -9.89
CA TYR A 241 7.64 9.77 -11.33
C TYR A 241 7.88 8.51 -12.18
N ARG A 242 8.76 7.60 -11.75
CA ARG A 242 9.07 6.36 -12.50
C ARG A 242 7.90 5.39 -12.46
N VAL A 243 7.29 5.19 -11.29
CA VAL A 243 6.09 4.35 -11.14
C VAL A 243 4.96 4.91 -12.00
N LEU A 244 4.74 6.22 -11.95
CA LEU A 244 3.71 6.87 -12.75
C LEU A 244 3.97 6.70 -14.26
N LEU A 245 5.21 6.87 -14.69
CA LEU A 245 5.61 6.65 -16.08
C LEU A 245 5.32 5.21 -16.52
N PHE A 246 5.70 4.22 -15.72
CA PHE A 246 5.44 2.81 -16.01
C PHE A 246 3.95 2.50 -16.09
N TYR A 247 3.14 3.06 -15.18
CA TYR A 247 1.69 2.87 -15.17
C TYR A 247 1.05 3.46 -16.44
N ILE A 248 1.40 4.70 -16.78
CA ILE A 248 0.84 5.40 -17.95
C ILE A 248 1.28 4.70 -19.25
N LEU A 249 2.58 4.43 -19.42
CA LEU A 249 3.09 3.82 -20.66
C LEU A 249 2.55 2.40 -20.86
N SER A 250 2.49 1.59 -19.80
CA SER A 250 1.92 0.25 -19.91
C SER A 250 0.44 0.28 -20.30
N LEU A 251 -0.35 1.18 -19.71
CA LEU A 251 -1.76 1.38 -20.06
C LEU A 251 -1.95 1.82 -21.51
N VAL A 252 -1.17 2.80 -21.97
CA VAL A 252 -1.22 3.28 -23.37
C VAL A 252 -0.97 2.13 -24.33
N VAL A 253 0.08 1.33 -24.09
CA VAL A 253 0.43 0.20 -24.95
C VAL A 253 -0.68 -0.86 -24.91
N ILE A 254 -1.14 -1.25 -23.73
CA ILE A 254 -2.15 -2.30 -23.56
C ILE A 254 -3.49 -1.93 -24.22
N LEU A 255 -3.96 -0.70 -23.99
CA LEU A 255 -5.22 -0.22 -24.57
C LEU A 255 -5.12 0.02 -26.08
N SER A 256 -3.91 0.23 -26.60
CA SER A 256 -3.66 0.28 -28.05
C SER A 256 -3.65 -1.13 -28.66
N LEU A 257 -3.10 -2.12 -27.95
CA LEU A 257 -3.03 -3.50 -28.45
C LEU A 257 -4.39 -4.21 -28.48
N TYR A 258 -5.29 -3.88 -27.55
CA TYR A 258 -6.54 -4.62 -27.42
C TYR A 258 -7.73 -3.71 -27.09
N PRO A 259 -8.87 -3.85 -27.79
CA PRO A 259 -10.10 -3.12 -27.53
C PRO A 259 -10.52 -3.19 -26.06
N TRP A 260 -10.67 -2.02 -25.42
CA TRP A 260 -10.99 -1.94 -23.98
C TRP A 260 -12.33 -2.59 -23.61
N ASN A 261 -13.27 -2.65 -24.55
CA ASN A 261 -14.60 -3.23 -24.38
C ASN A 261 -14.63 -4.76 -24.54
N GLN A 262 -13.55 -5.38 -25.02
CA GLN A 262 -13.46 -6.83 -25.25
C GLN A 262 -12.56 -7.54 -24.22
N MET A 263 -11.99 -6.80 -23.25
CA MET A 263 -11.09 -7.41 -22.26
C MET A 263 -11.79 -8.45 -21.39
N ALA A 264 -11.23 -9.66 -21.37
CA ALA A 264 -11.66 -10.75 -20.51
C ALA A 264 -11.50 -10.39 -19.02
N GLN A 265 -12.33 -11.00 -18.17
CA GLN A 265 -12.31 -10.83 -16.71
C GLN A 265 -11.76 -12.07 -16.01
N GLY A 266 -11.43 -11.95 -14.72
CA GLY A 266 -10.99 -13.08 -13.89
C GLY A 266 -9.48 -13.32 -13.85
N GLY A 267 -8.68 -12.44 -14.45
CA GLY A 267 -7.22 -12.50 -14.43
C GLY A 267 -6.59 -11.14 -14.71
N SER A 268 -5.27 -11.10 -14.81
CA SER A 268 -4.56 -9.86 -15.16
C SER A 268 -4.83 -9.49 -16.62
N PRO A 269 -5.33 -8.28 -16.94
CA PRO A 269 -5.47 -7.85 -18.34
C PRO A 269 -4.15 -7.87 -19.11
N PHE A 270 -3.03 -7.63 -18.40
CA PHE A 270 -1.69 -7.71 -18.96
C PHE A 270 -1.34 -9.12 -19.44
N VAL A 271 -1.89 -10.16 -18.81
CA VAL A 271 -1.73 -11.56 -19.21
C VAL A 271 -2.73 -11.91 -20.30
N LEU A 272 -4.01 -11.63 -20.04
CA LEU A 272 -5.13 -12.06 -20.87
C LEU A 272 -5.09 -11.46 -22.28
N ILE A 273 -4.52 -10.27 -22.47
CA ILE A 273 -4.38 -9.66 -23.80
C ILE A 273 -3.38 -10.45 -24.64
N PHE A 274 -2.19 -10.76 -24.12
CA PHE A 274 -1.21 -11.54 -24.89
C PHE A 274 -1.68 -12.98 -25.13
N ASP A 275 -2.50 -13.52 -24.24
CA ASP A 275 -3.15 -14.81 -24.42
C ASP A 275 -4.17 -14.76 -25.58
N SER A 276 -5.03 -13.74 -25.60
CA SER A 276 -5.99 -13.48 -26.69
C SER A 276 -5.32 -13.19 -28.03
N LEU A 277 -4.10 -12.64 -28.02
CA LEU A 277 -3.28 -12.43 -29.22
C LEU A 277 -2.56 -13.71 -29.70
N GLY A 278 -2.81 -14.86 -29.07
CA GLY A 278 -2.21 -16.15 -29.43
C GLY A 278 -0.76 -16.32 -28.95
N SER A 279 -0.26 -15.44 -28.08
CA SER A 279 1.09 -15.50 -27.53
C SER A 279 1.10 -16.13 -26.13
N GLN A 280 0.74 -17.42 -26.07
CA GLN A 280 0.60 -18.14 -24.80
C GLN A 280 1.90 -18.18 -23.97
N THR A 281 3.05 -18.21 -24.64
CA THR A 281 4.37 -18.10 -23.98
C THR A 281 4.54 -16.76 -23.27
N VAL A 282 4.19 -15.66 -23.93
CA VAL A 282 4.28 -14.31 -23.34
C VAL A 282 3.28 -14.17 -22.19
N ALA A 283 2.05 -14.63 -22.37
CA ALA A 283 1.04 -14.65 -21.32
C ALA A 283 1.52 -15.43 -20.08
N THR A 284 2.10 -16.61 -20.28
CA THR A 284 2.66 -17.44 -19.19
C THR A 284 3.80 -16.74 -18.46
N ILE A 285 4.75 -16.14 -19.18
CA ILE A 285 5.85 -15.40 -18.58
C ILE A 285 5.33 -14.19 -17.80
N LEU A 286 4.38 -13.44 -18.37
CA LEU A 286 3.77 -12.30 -17.69
C LEU A 286 3.00 -12.73 -16.45
N ASN A 287 2.26 -13.84 -16.49
CA ASN A 287 1.55 -14.34 -15.31
C ASN A 287 2.53 -14.71 -14.19
N PHE A 288 3.67 -15.31 -14.54
CA PHE A 288 4.74 -15.58 -13.57
C PHE A 288 5.31 -14.28 -12.98
N VAL A 289 5.61 -13.28 -13.81
CA VAL A 289 6.06 -11.97 -13.33
C VAL A 289 5.04 -11.36 -12.37
N VAL A 290 3.76 -11.35 -12.73
CA VAL A 290 2.73 -10.73 -11.90
C VAL A 290 2.53 -11.52 -10.59
N LEU A 291 2.64 -12.84 -10.61
CA LEU A 291 2.69 -13.67 -9.40
C LEU A 291 3.87 -13.26 -8.51
N THR A 292 5.07 -13.11 -9.06
CA THR A 292 6.25 -12.63 -8.29
C THR A 292 6.03 -11.22 -7.75
N ALA A 293 5.29 -10.37 -8.47
CA ALA A 293 4.93 -9.03 -8.04
C ALA A 293 4.09 -9.08 -6.77
N ALA A 294 3.04 -9.91 -6.76
CA ALA A 294 2.13 -10.08 -5.64
C ALA A 294 2.81 -10.72 -4.42
N VAL A 295 3.65 -11.74 -4.64
CA VAL A 295 4.46 -12.37 -3.59
C VAL A 295 5.37 -11.35 -2.91
N SER A 296 6.00 -10.46 -3.67
CA SER A 296 6.88 -9.42 -3.12
C SER A 296 6.12 -8.34 -2.35
N VAL A 297 4.95 -7.88 -2.83
CA VAL A 297 4.11 -6.94 -2.06
C VAL A 297 3.62 -7.58 -0.78
N TYR A 298 3.19 -8.84 -0.82
CA TYR A 298 2.78 -9.55 0.39
C TYR A 298 3.94 -9.70 1.38
N ASN A 299 5.13 -10.10 0.90
CA ASN A 299 6.31 -10.27 1.73
C ASN A 299 6.73 -8.96 2.44
N SER A 300 6.86 -7.87 1.67
CA SER A 300 7.23 -6.54 2.19
C SER A 300 6.18 -5.96 3.14
N THR A 301 4.89 -6.11 2.81
CA THR A 301 3.79 -5.66 3.66
C THR A 301 3.73 -6.46 4.96
N ASN A 302 3.83 -7.79 4.89
CA ASN A 302 3.83 -8.65 6.08
C ASN A 302 4.98 -8.27 7.04
N TYR A 303 6.17 -8.04 6.49
CA TYR A 303 7.30 -7.54 7.25
C TYR A 303 7.01 -6.20 7.94
N CYS A 304 6.40 -5.25 7.24
CA CYS A 304 6.01 -3.95 7.80
C CYS A 304 4.91 -4.06 8.87
N THR A 305 3.93 -4.97 8.75
CA THR A 305 2.90 -5.17 9.78
C THR A 305 3.53 -5.53 11.13
N SER A 306 4.50 -6.43 11.14
CA SER A 306 5.12 -6.94 12.36
C SER A 306 5.86 -5.84 13.11
N ARG A 307 6.55 -4.95 12.37
CA ARG A 307 7.28 -3.81 12.90
C ARG A 307 6.36 -2.68 13.38
N MET A 308 5.28 -2.43 12.65
CA MET A 308 4.26 -1.47 13.06
C MET A 308 3.64 -1.88 14.40
N LEU A 309 3.26 -3.15 14.52
CA LEU A 309 2.66 -3.67 15.73
C LEU A 309 3.65 -3.70 16.91
N LEU A 310 4.92 -4.05 16.65
CA LEU A 310 6.02 -3.92 17.61
C LEU A 310 6.16 -2.46 18.10
N GLY A 311 6.22 -1.49 17.18
CA GLY A 311 6.36 -0.08 17.49
C GLY A 311 5.18 0.46 18.30
N LEU A 312 3.96 0.07 17.96
CA LEU A 312 2.76 0.37 18.76
C LEU A 312 2.88 -0.20 20.18
N ALA A 313 3.35 -1.44 20.33
CA ALA A 313 3.52 -2.06 21.64
C ALA A 313 4.59 -1.36 22.48
N GLN A 314 5.72 -0.97 21.88
CA GLN A 314 6.79 -0.22 22.53
C GLN A 314 6.34 1.17 22.99
N GLN A 315 5.46 1.83 22.23
CA GLN A 315 4.84 3.10 22.61
C GLN A 315 3.70 2.94 23.65
N GLY A 316 3.42 1.72 24.10
CA GLY A 316 2.30 1.42 24.98
C GLY A 316 0.93 1.58 24.32
N ASN A 317 0.88 1.65 22.98
CA ASN A 317 -0.33 1.71 22.16
C ASN A 317 -0.89 0.31 21.82
N ALA A 318 -0.18 -0.76 22.16
CA ALA A 318 -0.63 -2.16 22.01
C ALA A 318 -0.22 -3.01 23.24
N PRO A 319 -0.77 -4.23 23.41
CA PRO A 319 -0.41 -5.13 24.51
C PRO A 319 1.10 -5.39 24.65
N LYS A 320 1.61 -5.37 25.90
CA LYS A 320 3.07 -5.50 26.19
C LYS A 320 3.71 -6.78 25.66
N PHE A 321 2.99 -7.87 25.49
CA PHE A 321 3.59 -9.11 24.98
C PHE A 321 4.07 -8.97 23.52
N LEU A 322 3.49 -8.04 22.76
CA LEU A 322 3.87 -7.74 21.38
C LEU A 322 5.18 -6.94 21.29
N SER A 323 5.67 -6.37 22.40
CA SER A 323 6.94 -5.64 22.42
C SER A 323 8.17 -6.55 22.56
N LYS A 324 7.97 -7.88 22.69
CA LYS A 324 9.05 -8.85 22.87
C LYS A 324 9.72 -9.18 21.53
N ILE A 325 11.05 -9.17 21.52
CA ILE A 325 11.89 -9.52 20.38
C ILE A 325 12.71 -10.77 20.76
N ASN A 326 12.85 -11.73 19.85
CA ASN A 326 13.68 -12.91 20.09
C ASN A 326 15.18 -12.60 19.92
N PRO A 327 16.11 -13.51 20.28
CA PRO A 327 17.56 -13.28 20.13
C PRO A 327 18.03 -13.05 18.69
N ARG A 328 17.22 -13.42 17.69
CA ARG A 328 17.50 -13.19 16.26
C ARG A 328 17.07 -11.80 15.78
N GLY A 329 16.46 -10.98 16.65
CA GLY A 329 15.95 -9.65 16.31
C GLY A 329 14.56 -9.67 15.65
N ILE A 330 13.77 -10.74 15.84
CA ILE A 330 12.46 -10.93 15.20
C ILE A 330 11.34 -10.79 16.27
N PRO A 331 10.33 -9.93 16.05
CA PRO A 331 9.18 -9.79 16.95
C PRO A 331 8.13 -10.89 16.70
N VAL A 332 8.45 -12.14 17.09
CA VAL A 332 7.64 -13.34 16.78
C VAL A 332 6.17 -13.19 17.16
N ASN A 333 5.87 -12.60 18.33
CA ASN A 333 4.48 -12.42 18.77
C ASN A 333 3.70 -11.47 17.84
N ALA A 334 4.35 -10.41 17.35
CA ALA A 334 3.73 -9.49 16.41
C ALA A 334 3.50 -10.16 15.05
N VAL A 335 4.47 -10.96 14.59
CA VAL A 335 4.34 -11.76 13.35
C VAL A 335 3.16 -12.73 13.47
N MET A 336 3.06 -13.49 14.57
CA MET A 336 2.00 -14.48 14.74
C MET A 336 0.60 -13.85 14.83
N VAL A 337 0.46 -12.70 15.50
CA VAL A 337 -0.82 -11.99 15.55
C VAL A 337 -1.19 -11.45 14.17
N SER A 338 -0.26 -10.82 13.45
CA SER A 338 -0.51 -10.39 12.07
C SER A 338 -0.88 -11.58 11.17
N ALA A 339 -0.14 -12.69 11.26
CA ALA A 339 -0.37 -13.89 10.48
C ALA A 339 -1.75 -14.50 10.77
N PHE A 340 -2.19 -14.52 12.03
CA PHE A 340 -3.54 -14.99 12.39
C PHE A 340 -4.63 -14.18 11.69
N PHE A 341 -4.54 -12.84 11.72
CA PHE A 341 -5.52 -12.03 11.02
C PHE A 341 -5.42 -12.22 9.50
N THR A 342 -4.22 -12.24 8.92
CA THR A 342 -4.04 -12.50 7.49
C THR A 342 -4.58 -13.87 7.08
N LEU A 343 -4.52 -14.90 7.93
CA LEU A 343 -5.08 -16.23 7.65
C LEU A 343 -6.60 -16.19 7.40
N LEU A 344 -7.33 -15.20 7.95
CA LEU A 344 -8.75 -15.00 7.63
C LEU A 344 -8.98 -14.77 6.13
N CYS A 345 -7.97 -14.33 5.37
CA CYS A 345 -8.02 -14.29 3.91
C CYS A 345 -8.33 -15.65 3.29
N VAL A 346 -7.73 -16.72 3.81
CA VAL A 346 -7.93 -18.08 3.31
C VAL A 346 -9.38 -18.48 3.50
N LEU A 347 -9.98 -18.14 4.65
CA LEU A 347 -11.40 -18.37 4.90
C LEU A 347 -12.29 -17.55 3.95
N ILE A 348 -11.95 -16.28 3.70
CA ILE A 348 -12.69 -15.43 2.75
C ILE A 348 -12.60 -16.01 1.33
N ASN A 349 -11.43 -16.48 0.90
CA ASN A 349 -11.26 -17.11 -0.42
C ASN A 349 -11.98 -18.47 -0.53
N TYR A 350 -12.11 -19.19 0.59
CA TYR A 350 -12.88 -20.44 0.63
C TYR A 350 -14.39 -20.17 0.51
N LEU A 351 -14.90 -19.17 1.25
CA LEU A 351 -16.33 -18.87 1.29
C LEU A 351 -16.82 -18.04 0.09
N PHE A 352 -15.99 -17.14 -0.42
CA PHE A 352 -16.35 -16.17 -1.46
C PHE A 352 -15.24 -16.00 -2.52
N PRO A 353 -14.81 -17.06 -3.21
CA PRO A 353 -13.62 -17.04 -4.09
C PRO A 353 -13.66 -15.94 -5.16
N GLU A 354 -14.80 -15.72 -5.80
CA GLU A 354 -14.94 -14.72 -6.87
C GLU A 354 -14.97 -13.27 -6.37
N LYS A 355 -15.38 -13.04 -5.11
CA LYS A 355 -15.56 -11.70 -4.54
C LYS A 355 -14.47 -11.33 -3.52
N ALA A 356 -13.63 -12.29 -3.11
CA ALA A 356 -12.63 -12.09 -2.08
C ALA A 356 -11.70 -10.90 -2.40
N PHE A 357 -11.13 -10.88 -3.60
CA PHE A 357 -10.20 -9.82 -4.00
C PHE A 357 -10.87 -8.43 -4.05
N SER A 358 -12.05 -8.31 -4.65
CA SER A 358 -12.75 -7.02 -4.76
C SER A 358 -13.24 -6.49 -3.40
N LEU A 359 -13.70 -7.38 -2.51
CA LEU A 359 -14.07 -7.05 -1.13
C LEU A 359 -12.87 -6.53 -0.34
N LEU A 360 -11.71 -7.18 -0.45
CA LEU A 360 -10.50 -6.76 0.25
C LEU A 360 -9.97 -5.45 -0.33
N MET A 361 -10.00 -5.28 -1.65
CA MET A 361 -9.61 -4.06 -2.33
C MET A 361 -10.38 -2.84 -1.82
N MET A 362 -11.71 -2.91 -1.74
CA MET A 362 -12.50 -1.76 -1.27
C MET A 362 -12.22 -1.41 0.21
N LEU A 363 -11.93 -2.41 1.06
CA LEU A 363 -11.52 -2.17 2.45
C LEU A 363 -10.13 -1.54 2.53
N VAL A 364 -9.20 -1.97 1.68
CA VAL A 364 -7.87 -1.36 1.54
C VAL A 364 -8.02 0.12 1.16
N VAL A 365 -8.81 0.44 0.14
CA VAL A 365 -9.02 1.83 -0.30
C VAL A 365 -9.63 2.67 0.82
N ALA A 366 -10.64 2.17 1.54
CA ALA A 366 -11.21 2.87 2.70
C ALA A 366 -10.14 3.18 3.77
N ALA A 367 -9.26 2.23 4.08
CA ALA A 367 -8.19 2.42 5.05
C ALA A 367 -7.07 3.36 4.53
N ILE A 368 -6.76 3.34 3.23
CA ILE A 368 -5.84 4.29 2.55
C ILE A 368 -6.35 5.72 2.70
N VAL A 369 -7.65 5.95 2.45
CA VAL A 369 -8.25 7.27 2.57
C VAL A 369 -8.05 7.84 3.98
N ILE A 370 -8.36 7.07 5.03
CA ILE A 370 -8.12 7.50 6.41
C ILE A 370 -6.65 7.86 6.60
N ASN A 371 -5.76 7.02 6.09
CA ASN A 371 -4.32 7.19 6.23
C ASN A 371 -3.83 8.51 5.61
N TRP A 372 -4.21 8.76 4.35
CA TRP A 372 -3.73 9.93 3.60
C TRP A 372 -4.36 11.23 4.12
N VAL A 373 -5.63 11.21 4.54
CA VAL A 373 -6.25 12.35 5.23
C VAL A 373 -5.48 12.67 6.52
N VAL A 374 -5.12 11.66 7.31
CA VAL A 374 -4.35 11.84 8.53
C VAL A 374 -2.97 12.42 8.24
N ILE A 375 -2.27 11.93 7.21
CA ILE A 375 -0.96 12.45 6.79
C ILE A 375 -1.07 13.93 6.39
N SER A 376 -1.95 14.27 5.46
CA SER A 376 -2.11 15.65 4.98
C SER A 376 -2.54 16.61 6.09
N TYR A 377 -3.45 16.19 6.97
CA TYR A 377 -3.88 17.02 8.09
C TYR A 377 -2.78 17.19 9.16
N THR A 378 -2.04 16.12 9.46
CA THR A 378 -0.89 16.18 10.37
C THR A 378 0.19 17.11 9.81
N HIS A 379 0.42 17.08 8.50
CA HIS A 379 1.36 17.96 7.84
C HIS A 379 0.96 19.45 7.96
N LEU A 380 -0.33 19.80 7.85
CA LEU A 380 -0.81 21.16 8.16
C LEU A 380 -0.46 21.60 9.59
N LYS A 381 -0.61 20.70 10.57
CA LYS A 381 -0.25 20.98 11.97
C LYS A 381 1.26 21.12 12.16
N PHE A 382 2.03 20.24 11.53
CA PHE A 382 3.50 20.30 11.50
C PHE A 382 4.00 21.64 10.94
N LYS A 383 3.50 22.06 9.78
CA LYS A 383 3.89 23.35 9.18
C LYS A 383 3.52 24.53 10.05
N LYS A 384 2.33 24.50 10.66
CA LYS A 384 1.95 25.54 11.64
C LYS A 384 2.94 25.63 12.80
N HIS A 385 3.41 24.48 13.31
CA HIS A 385 4.42 24.45 14.36
C HIS A 385 5.78 24.99 13.90
N MET A 386 6.26 24.61 12.71
CA MET A 386 7.53 25.11 12.16
C MET A 386 7.50 26.62 11.92
N ILE A 387 6.39 27.16 11.41
CA ILE A 387 6.18 28.60 11.24
C ILE A 387 6.22 29.32 12.60
N GLN A 388 5.57 28.78 13.62
CA GLN A 388 5.61 29.35 14.97
C GLN A 388 7.01 29.35 15.59
N MET A 389 7.85 28.39 15.20
CA MET A 389 9.25 28.27 15.64
C MET A 389 10.23 29.07 14.76
N ASN A 390 9.76 29.79 13.72
CA ASN A 390 10.59 30.42 12.69
C ASN A 390 11.64 29.46 12.08
N ALA A 391 11.30 28.18 11.97
CA ALA A 391 12.17 27.14 11.44
C ALA A 391 11.87 26.87 9.95
N ALA A 392 12.91 26.89 9.12
CA ALA A 392 12.82 26.47 7.72
C ALA A 392 13.04 24.96 7.61
N THR A 393 12.29 24.33 6.71
CA THR A 393 12.40 22.90 6.40
C THR A 393 13.34 22.66 5.22
N GLN A 394 14.19 21.65 5.30
CA GLN A 394 15.17 21.24 4.28
C GLN A 394 14.52 20.64 3.03
N PHE A 395 13.33 20.07 3.16
CA PHE A 395 12.59 19.47 2.04
C PHE A 395 11.14 19.95 1.98
N PRO A 396 10.90 21.23 1.65
CA PRO A 396 9.56 21.82 1.71
C PRO A 396 8.61 21.15 0.72
N SER A 397 7.39 20.90 1.13
CA SER A 397 6.30 20.43 0.28
C SER A 397 5.91 21.49 -0.74
N ILE A 398 5.47 21.03 -1.90
CA ILE A 398 5.16 21.89 -3.04
C ILE A 398 3.73 22.43 -2.86
N PHE A 399 3.53 23.72 -3.15
CA PHE A 399 2.24 24.41 -3.08
C PHE A 399 1.55 24.33 -1.70
N TYR A 400 2.31 24.34 -0.60
CA TYR A 400 1.73 24.49 0.73
C TYR A 400 1.01 25.85 0.87
N PRO A 401 -0.19 25.94 1.49
CA PRO A 401 -1.00 24.85 2.05
C PRO A 401 -1.98 24.21 1.05
N PHE A 402 -2.13 24.76 -0.16
CA PHE A 402 -3.09 24.30 -1.18
C PHE A 402 -3.00 22.80 -1.46
N SER A 403 -1.79 22.24 -1.58
CA SER A 403 -1.59 20.81 -1.82
C SER A 403 -2.20 19.91 -0.73
N ASN A 404 -2.25 20.36 0.52
CA ASN A 404 -2.85 19.60 1.62
C ASN A 404 -4.36 19.56 1.50
N TYR A 405 -4.99 20.72 1.24
CA TYR A 405 -6.43 20.80 1.05
C TYR A 405 -6.85 20.03 -0.20
N LEU A 406 -6.08 20.11 -1.29
CA LEU A 406 -6.32 19.31 -2.49
C LEU A 406 -6.31 17.80 -2.19
N CYS A 407 -5.30 17.30 -1.48
CA CYS A 407 -5.26 15.88 -1.08
C CYS A 407 -6.45 15.50 -0.20
N ILE A 408 -6.81 16.32 0.81
CA ILE A 408 -7.93 16.03 1.71
C ILE A 408 -9.26 16.02 0.95
N VAL A 409 -9.52 17.04 0.12
CA VAL A 409 -10.76 17.14 -0.67
C VAL A 409 -10.87 15.97 -1.65
N PHE A 410 -9.76 15.61 -2.32
CA PHE A 410 -9.73 14.47 -3.22
C PHE A 410 -10.05 13.16 -2.47
N MET A 411 -9.45 12.92 -1.30
CA MET A 411 -9.72 11.74 -0.47
C MET A 411 -11.18 11.68 0.02
N CYS A 412 -11.75 12.82 0.43
CA CYS A 412 -13.17 12.91 0.74
C CYS A 412 -14.05 12.63 -0.49
N GLY A 413 -13.65 13.09 -1.68
CA GLY A 413 -14.29 12.78 -2.95
C GLY A 413 -14.30 11.28 -3.25
N ILE A 414 -13.19 10.57 -2.99
CA ILE A 414 -13.13 9.11 -3.09
C ILE A 414 -14.16 8.43 -2.18
N LEU A 415 -14.38 8.91 -0.95
CA LEU A 415 -15.43 8.36 -0.08
C LEU A 415 -16.83 8.58 -0.62
N VAL A 416 -17.10 9.73 -1.23
CA VAL A 416 -18.39 10.02 -1.89
C VAL A 416 -18.60 9.07 -3.07
N ILE A 417 -17.55 8.84 -3.86
CA ILE A 417 -17.60 7.89 -4.98
C ILE A 417 -17.87 6.47 -4.46
N MET A 418 -17.14 6.04 -3.42
CA MET A 418 -17.32 4.73 -2.82
C MET A 418 -18.71 4.55 -2.20
N SER A 419 -19.29 5.60 -1.62
CA SER A 419 -20.63 5.52 -1.03
C SER A 419 -21.74 5.40 -2.07
N GLN A 420 -21.52 5.96 -3.26
CA GLN A 420 -22.43 5.85 -4.41
C GLN A 420 -22.21 4.57 -5.23
N THR A 421 -21.05 3.93 -5.11
CA THR A 421 -20.72 2.73 -5.87
C THR A 421 -21.32 1.47 -5.24
N PRO A 422 -22.13 0.68 -5.97
CA PRO A 422 -22.67 -0.57 -5.48
C PRO A 422 -21.56 -1.51 -5.00
N GLY A 423 -21.75 -2.13 -3.82
CA GLY A 423 -20.75 -2.97 -3.17
C GLY A 423 -19.73 -2.21 -2.31
N MET A 424 -19.22 -1.06 -2.76
CA MET A 424 -18.19 -0.30 -2.01
C MET A 424 -18.74 0.51 -0.84
N HIS A 425 -20.03 0.85 -0.84
CA HIS A 425 -20.67 1.62 0.23
C HIS A 425 -20.53 0.99 1.62
N ILE A 426 -20.46 -0.35 1.69
CA ILE A 426 -20.24 -1.10 2.94
C ILE A 426 -18.90 -0.69 3.56
N ALA A 427 -17.84 -0.56 2.75
CA ALA A 427 -16.53 -0.15 3.23
C ALA A 427 -16.54 1.27 3.80
N VAL A 428 -17.35 2.18 3.24
CA VAL A 428 -17.52 3.55 3.76
C VAL A 428 -18.26 3.55 5.10
N LEU A 429 -19.33 2.77 5.22
CA LEU A 429 -20.09 2.64 6.47
C LEU A 429 -19.26 2.01 7.60
N MET A 430 -18.28 1.17 7.26
CA MET A 430 -17.34 0.61 8.22
C MET A 430 -16.35 1.65 8.79
N ILE A 431 -16.10 2.78 8.11
CA ILE A 431 -15.13 3.79 8.59
C ILE A 431 -15.55 4.38 9.95
N PRO A 432 -16.78 4.92 10.11
CA PRO A 432 -17.24 5.38 11.42
C PRO A 432 -17.19 4.28 12.49
N VAL A 433 -17.60 3.05 12.15
CA VAL A 433 -17.56 1.91 13.08
C VAL A 433 -16.14 1.62 13.54
N TRP A 434 -15.18 1.64 12.62
CA TRP A 434 -13.77 1.43 12.91
C TRP A 434 -13.18 2.56 13.78
N ILE A 435 -13.45 3.82 13.44
CA ILE A 435 -13.00 4.97 14.24
C ILE A 435 -13.62 4.92 15.65
N SER A 436 -14.90 4.59 15.77
CA SER A 436 -15.58 4.40 17.06
C SER A 436 -14.96 3.26 17.87
N ALA A 437 -14.64 2.13 17.24
CA ALA A 437 -13.95 1.03 17.91
C ALA A 437 -12.57 1.45 18.43
N LEU A 438 -11.80 2.22 17.64
CA LEU A 438 -10.51 2.77 18.05
C LEU A 438 -10.64 3.81 19.17
N LEU A 439 -11.67 4.64 19.14
CA LEU A 439 -11.98 5.59 20.22
C LEU A 439 -12.26 4.87 21.54
N ILE A 440 -13.10 3.81 21.49
CA ILE A 440 -13.43 2.99 22.66
C ILE A 440 -12.16 2.30 23.19
N ALA A 441 -11.37 1.69 22.31
CA ALA A 441 -10.10 1.05 22.69
C ALA A 441 -9.12 2.04 23.35
N TYR A 442 -9.02 3.26 22.80
CA TYR A 442 -8.20 4.33 23.36
C TYR A 442 -8.70 4.79 24.74
N PHE A 443 -10.02 4.87 24.94
CA PHE A 443 -10.62 5.24 26.22
C PHE A 443 -10.33 4.21 27.33
N PHE A 444 -10.43 2.91 27.02
CA PHE A 444 -10.06 1.86 27.97
C PHE A 444 -8.56 1.87 28.29
N LYS A 445 -7.72 2.15 27.30
CA LYS A 445 -6.28 2.31 27.49
C LYS A 445 -5.96 3.46 28.45
N THR A 446 -6.52 4.65 28.22
CA THR A 446 -6.24 5.83 29.06
C THR A 446 -6.73 5.62 30.49
N ARG A 447 -7.92 5.02 30.69
CA ARG A 447 -8.42 4.65 32.03
C ARG A 447 -7.47 3.72 32.77
N LYS A 448 -6.93 2.69 32.11
CA LYS A 448 -5.99 1.74 32.73
C LYS A 448 -4.67 2.40 33.14
N ILE A 449 -4.18 3.37 32.36
CA ILE A 449 -2.98 4.16 32.69
C ILE A 449 -3.25 5.06 33.91
N SER A 450 -4.37 5.78 33.92
CA SER A 450 -4.76 6.64 35.05
C SER A 450 -4.96 5.83 36.34
N ALA A 451 -5.61 4.67 36.27
CA ALA A 451 -5.80 3.78 37.42
C ALA A 451 -4.45 3.26 37.98
N ASN A 452 -3.53 2.83 37.12
CA ASN A 452 -2.20 2.38 37.56
C ASN A 452 -1.33 3.49 38.16
N GLN A 453 -1.46 4.73 37.68
CA GLN A 453 -0.76 5.89 38.25
C GLN A 453 -1.33 6.29 39.63
N LEU A 454 -2.63 6.09 39.86
CA LEU A 454 -3.25 6.30 41.17
C LEU A 454 -2.77 5.26 42.18
N VAL A 455 -2.80 3.97 41.81
CA VAL A 455 -2.30 2.86 42.66
C VAL A 455 -0.81 3.01 42.99
N SER A 456 0.03 3.50 42.06
CA SER A 456 1.46 3.74 42.36
C SER A 456 1.67 4.92 43.31
N LYS A 457 0.85 5.97 43.23
CA LYS A 457 0.92 7.11 44.17
C LYS A 457 0.50 6.71 45.57
N ASP A 458 -0.50 5.85 45.71
CA ASP A 458 -0.95 5.34 47.02
C ASP A 458 0.10 4.42 47.66
N LYS A 459 0.78 3.57 46.85
CA LYS A 459 1.93 2.77 47.33
C LYS A 459 3.13 3.60 47.79
N ILE A 460 3.36 4.76 47.18
CA ILE A 460 4.45 5.68 47.58
C ILE A 460 4.07 6.44 48.86
N ARG A 461 2.78 6.76 49.06
CA ARG A 461 2.28 7.39 50.29
C ARG A 461 2.20 6.43 51.49
N SER A 462 2.11 5.13 51.25
CA SER A 462 2.04 4.11 52.32
C SER A 462 3.42 3.62 52.81
N ILE A 463 4.52 4.19 52.33
CA ILE A 463 5.85 3.90 52.88
C ILE A 463 5.97 4.68 54.21
N PRO A 464 6.11 4.01 55.36
CA PRO A 464 6.29 4.71 56.63
C PRO A 464 7.55 5.56 56.53
N LYS A 465 7.46 6.84 56.89
CA LYS A 465 8.66 7.68 57.06
C LYS A 465 9.47 7.06 58.20
N ALA A 466 10.61 6.47 57.85
CA ALA A 466 11.60 6.01 58.81
C ALA A 466 12.34 7.21 59.42
#